data_AF-A0AA88M5K2-F1
#
_entry.id   AF-A0AA88M5K2-F1
#
_cell.length_a   1.000
_cell.length_b   1.000
_cell.length_c   1.000
_cell.angle_alpha   90.00
_cell.angle_beta   90.00
_cell.angle_gamma   90.00
#
_symmetry.space_group_name_H-M   'P 1'
#
loop_
_entity.id
_entity.type
_entity.pdbx_description
1 polymer ?
#
loop_
_entity_poly.entity_id
_entity_poly.type
_entity_poly.pdbx_seq_one_letter_code
_entity_poly.pdbx_strand_id
1 'polypeptide(L)' 'MDEIQPDLRELIETMNRMSNMPPDFEAKEKVNLWLTTLSSMSASDELDANQARQMAFDLESAFNAFNRFLHSS' A
#
# COMPACT_ATOMS: atom_id res chain seq x y z
N MET A 1 5.82 12.43 -6.91
CA MET A 1 5.72 10.95 -6.70
C MET A 1 6.91 10.34 -6.02
N ASP A 2 8.10 10.85 -6.31
CA ASP A 2 9.35 10.56 -5.61
C ASP A 2 9.26 10.59 -4.07
N GLU A 3 8.37 11.40 -3.50
CA GLU A 3 8.20 11.49 -2.04
C GLU A 3 7.50 10.27 -1.41
N ILE A 4 6.45 9.72 -2.03
CA ILE A 4 5.56 8.70 -1.40
C ILE A 4 5.88 7.28 -1.88
N GLN A 5 6.33 7.15 -3.14
CA GLN A 5 6.54 5.84 -3.76
C GLN A 5 7.64 4.98 -3.11
N PRO A 6 8.75 5.53 -2.58
CA PRO A 6 9.74 4.75 -1.83
C PRO A 6 9.16 4.04 -0.59
N ASP A 7 8.37 4.76 0.20
CA ASP A 7 7.77 4.22 1.44
C ASP A 7 6.77 3.09 1.14
N LEU A 8 5.95 3.25 0.09
CA LEU A 8 5.04 2.19 -0.35
C LEU A 8 5.77 0.94 -0.83
N ARG A 9 6.94 1.09 -1.47
CA ARG A 9 7.78 -0.04 -1.87
C ARG A 9 8.35 -0.76 -0.65
N GLU A 10 8.85 -0.03 0.34
CA GLU A 10 9.35 -0.64 1.57
C GLU A 10 8.24 -1.38 2.33
N LEU A 11 7.03 -0.81 2.36
CA LEU A 11 5.86 -1.45 2.96
C LEU A 11 5.56 -2.81 2.32
N ILE A 12 5.45 -2.88 0.97
CA ILE A 12 5.15 -4.16 0.31
C ILE A 12 6.28 -5.17 0.48
N GLU A 13 7.55 -4.74 0.43
CA GLU A 13 8.69 -5.62 0.67
C GLU A 13 8.65 -6.21 2.09
N THR A 14 8.30 -5.38 3.08
CA THR A 14 8.14 -5.82 4.47
C THR A 14 7.01 -6.82 4.61
N MET A 15 5.85 -6.58 3.98
CA MET A 15 4.72 -7.51 3.97
C MET A 15 5.06 -8.83 3.26
N ASN A 16 5.88 -8.81 2.22
CA ASN A 16 6.32 -10.01 1.50
C ASN A 16 7.33 -10.84 2.30
N ARG A 17 8.12 -10.22 3.19
CA ARG A 17 9.04 -10.92 4.10
C ARG A 17 8.33 -11.64 5.25
N MET A 18 7.07 -11.32 5.53
CA MET A 18 6.28 -11.98 6.57
C MET A 18 5.76 -13.34 6.09
N SER A 19 6.44 -14.42 6.50
CA SER A 19 6.15 -15.80 6.05
C SER A 19 4.78 -16.33 6.47
N ASN A 20 4.19 -15.78 7.53
CA ASN A 20 2.87 -16.14 8.04
C ASN A 20 1.73 -15.38 7.33
N MET A 21 2.05 -14.38 6.52
CA MET A 21 1.03 -13.59 5.82
C MET A 21 0.58 -14.30 4.55
N PRO A 22 -0.74 -14.43 4.32
CA PRO A 22 -1.26 -15.01 3.07
C PRO A 22 -0.70 -14.29 1.81
N PRO A 23 -0.49 -15.02 0.71
CA PRO A 23 -0.02 -14.44 -0.55
C PRO A 23 -1.08 -13.52 -1.19
N ASP A 24 -2.36 -13.82 -1.00
CA ASP A 24 -3.55 -13.12 -1.47
C ASP A 24 -4.14 -12.16 -0.42
N PHE A 25 -3.28 -11.67 0.50
CA PHE A 25 -3.74 -10.80 1.57
C PHE A 25 -4.22 -9.46 1.02
N GLU A 26 -5.48 -9.09 1.29
CA GLU A 26 -6.14 -7.87 0.79
C GLU A 26 -5.29 -6.60 0.95
N ALA A 27 -4.59 -6.46 2.07
CA ALA A 27 -3.72 -5.31 2.32
C ALA A 27 -2.55 -5.24 1.31
N LYS A 28 -1.98 -6.38 0.90
CA LYS A 28 -0.93 -6.43 -0.14
C LYS A 28 -1.46 -5.98 -1.48
N GLU A 29 -2.67 -6.39 -1.85
CA GLU A 29 -3.30 -6.00 -3.11
C GLU A 29 -3.49 -4.47 -3.19
N LYS A 30 -4.02 -3.86 -2.13
CA LYS A 30 -4.23 -2.40 -2.06
C LYS A 30 -2.92 -1.62 -2.14
N VAL A 31 -1.89 -2.04 -1.41
CA VAL A 31 -0.56 -1.39 -1.45
C VAL A 31 0.07 -1.55 -2.83
N ASN A 32 -0.02 -2.73 -3.45
CA ASN A 32 0.50 -2.97 -4.80
C ASN A 32 -0.21 -2.16 -5.89
N LEU A 33 -1.53 -2.00 -5.79
CA LEU A 33 -2.30 -1.15 -6.69
C LEU A 33 -1.71 0.26 -6.69
N TRP A 34 -1.59 0.88 -5.51
CA TRP A 34 -1.05 2.23 -5.38
C TRP A 34 0.41 2.30 -5.82
N LEU A 35 1.26 1.35 -5.44
CA LEU A 35 2.65 1.31 -5.89
C LEU A 35 2.75 1.26 -7.42
N THR A 36 1.88 0.49 -8.08
CA THR A 36 1.82 0.42 -9.55
C THR A 36 1.37 1.75 -10.15
N THR A 37 0.32 2.35 -9.59
CA THR A 37 -0.16 3.69 -9.99
C THR A 37 0.95 4.73 -9.88
N LEU A 38 1.61 4.82 -8.72
CA LEU A 38 2.68 5.80 -8.49
C LEU A 38 3.89 5.56 -9.39
N SER A 39 4.21 4.30 -9.70
CA SER A 39 5.33 3.94 -10.58
C SER A 39 5.07 4.25 -12.06
N SER A 40 3.81 4.45 -12.44
CA SER A 40 3.42 4.87 -13.80
C SER A 40 3.49 6.38 -14.03
N MET A 41 3.72 7.15 -12.96
CA MET A 41 3.73 8.61 -12.95
C MET A 41 5.15 9.14 -12.94
N SER A 42 5.36 10.34 -13.49
CA SER A 42 6.65 11.00 -13.45
C SER A 42 7.00 11.39 -12.01
N ALA A 43 8.30 11.51 -11.71
CA ALA A 43 8.74 11.89 -10.37
C ALA A 43 8.12 13.21 -9.88
N SER A 44 7.93 14.18 -10.79
CA SER A 44 7.31 15.49 -10.52
C SER A 44 5.79 15.49 -10.47
N ASP A 45 5.12 14.39 -10.82
CA ASP A 45 3.66 14.35 -10.81
C ASP A 45 3.14 14.27 -9.38
N GLU A 46 1.98 14.90 -9.16
CA GLU A 46 1.28 14.92 -7.87
C GLU A 46 -0.07 14.18 -7.99
N LEU A 47 -0.53 13.61 -6.88
CA LEU A 47 -1.88 13.07 -6.79
C LEU A 47 -2.88 14.21 -6.75
N ASP A 48 -3.98 14.08 -7.50
CA ASP A 48 -5.11 14.99 -7.32
C ASP A 48 -5.84 14.71 -5.99
N ALA A 49 -6.73 15.64 -5.60
CA ALA A 49 -7.44 15.56 -4.33
C ALA A 49 -8.33 14.31 -4.18
N ASN A 50 -8.83 13.75 -5.27
CA ASN A 50 -9.66 12.53 -5.25
C ASN A 50 -8.77 11.29 -5.11
N GLN A 51 -7.68 11.24 -5.87
CA GLN A 51 -6.68 10.17 -5.77
C GLN A 51 -6.08 10.11 -4.36
N ALA A 52 -5.73 11.25 -3.78
CA ALA A 52 -5.19 11.33 -2.42
C ALA A 52 -6.20 10.80 -1.38
N ARG A 53 -7.49 11.14 -1.49
CA ARG A 53 -8.54 10.61 -0.61
C ARG A 53 -8.73 9.11 -0.76
N GLN A 54 -8.75 8.62 -2.00
CA GLN A 54 -8.89 7.18 -2.27
C GLN A 54 -7.69 6.41 -1.72
N MET A 55 -6.48 6.94 -1.91
CA MET A 55 -5.24 6.35 -1.38
C MET A 55 -5.26 6.29 0.14
N ALA A 56 -5.64 7.37 0.81
CA ALA A 56 -5.76 7.38 2.26
C ALA A 56 -6.76 6.34 2.77
N PHE A 57 -7.94 6.25 2.15
CA PHE A 57 -8.96 5.25 2.50
C PHE A 57 -8.46 3.81 2.30
N ASP A 58 -7.83 3.53 1.16
CA ASP A 58 -7.32 2.19 0.86
C ASP A 58 -6.20 1.77 1.80
N LEU A 59 -5.28 2.69 2.14
CA LEU A 59 -4.21 2.45 3.10
C LEU A 59 -4.74 2.26 4.52
N GLU A 60 -5.75 3.04 4.95
CA GLU A 60 -6.42 2.84 6.24
C GLU A 60 -7.09 1.46 6.30
N SER A 61 -7.77 1.07 5.21
CA SER A 61 -8.41 -0.23 5.09
C SER A 61 -7.38 -1.39 5.14
N ALA A 62 -6.26 -1.24 4.42
CA ALA A 62 -5.15 -2.19 4.42
C ALA A 62 -4.51 -2.31 5.81
N PHE A 63 -4.27 -1.19 6.49
CA PHE A 63 -3.77 -1.16 7.87
C PHE A 63 -4.71 -1.86 8.84
N ASN A 64 -6.02 -1.61 8.73
CA ASN A 64 -7.03 -2.26 9.57
C ASN A 64 -7.08 -3.78 9.31
N ALA A 65 -6.98 -4.22 8.05
CA ALA A 65 -6.88 -5.64 7.71
C ALA A 65 -5.62 -6.27 8.31
N PHE A 66 -4.47 -5.60 8.18
CA PHE A 66 -3.21 -6.04 8.76
C PHE A 66 -3.27 -6.15 10.30
N ASN A 67 -3.85 -5.17 10.98
CA ASN A 67 -4.05 -5.24 12.43
C ASN A 67 -4.95 -6.41 12.82
N ARG A 68 -6.05 -6.65 12.10
CA ARG A 68 -6.90 -7.83 12.37
C ARG A 68 -6.10 -9.13 12.23
N PHE A 69 -5.28 -9.25 11.19
CA PHE A 69 -4.40 -10.40 10.99
C PHE A 69 -3.42 -10.59 12.15
N LEU A 70 -2.77 -9.53 12.62
CA LEU A 70 -1.84 -9.60 13.75
C LEU A 70 -2.53 -10.04 15.06
N HIS A 71 -3.76 -9.60 15.31
CA HIS A 71 -4.50 -9.93 16.53
C HIS A 71 -5.29 -11.24 16.43
N SER A 72 -5.46 -11.80 15.22
CA SER A 72 -6.06 -13.11 15.00
C SER A 72 -5.05 -14.25 14.94
N SER A 73 -3.74 -13.93 15.00
CA SER A 73 -2.63 -14.88 14.94
C SER A 73 -2.13 -15.30 16.31
#